data_AF-A0AAV4J4K0-F1
#
_entry.id   AF-A0AAV4J4K0-F1
#
_cell.length_a   1.000
_cell.length_b   1.000
_cell.length_c   1.000
_cell.angle_alpha   90.00
_cell.angle_beta   90.00
_cell.angle_gamma   90.00
#
_symmetry.space_group_name_H-M   'P 1'
#
loop_
_entity.id
_entity.type
_entity.pdbx_description
1 polymer ?
#
loop_
_entity_poly.entity_id
_entity_poly.type
_entity_poly.pdbx_seq_one_letter_code
_entity_poly.pdbx_strand_id
1 'polypeptide(L)'
;MKTRLGPLICNFLSFLHAINGCDTTSRLFRVAKGLPLKKIKTDADFKAAAEIFCTKGKTTADINALGEKALVSLYGGRAGDTLDMLRYKCFWEKVASSITIVQVRSLLPTSAAAK
;
A
#
# COMPACT_ATOMS: atom_id res chain seq x y z
N MET A 1 2.33 -21.70 -13.85
CA MET A 1 2.17 -20.47 -13.02
C MET A 1 1.70 -19.27 -13.85
N LYS A 2 2.41 -18.87 -14.92
CA LYS A 2 2.01 -17.77 -15.83
C LYS A 2 0.63 -17.95 -16.47
N THR A 3 0.25 -19.19 -16.80
CA THR A 3 -1.07 -19.53 -17.39
C THR A 3 -2.25 -19.36 -16.44
N ARG A 4 -2.04 -19.35 -15.11
CA ARG A 4 -3.12 -19.18 -14.11
C ARG A 4 -3.21 -17.77 -13.54
N LEU A 5 -2.08 -17.07 -13.38
CA LEU A 5 -2.03 -15.72 -12.79
C LEU A 5 -2.04 -14.60 -13.85
N GLY A 6 -1.67 -14.92 -15.09
CA GLY A 6 -1.48 -13.95 -16.17
C GLY A 6 -0.10 -13.28 -16.13
N PRO A 7 0.42 -12.84 -17.28
CA PRO A 7 1.77 -12.30 -17.41
C PRO A 7 2.00 -11.04 -16.57
N LEU A 8 0.98 -10.17 -16.46
CA LEU A 8 1.06 -8.94 -15.67
C LEU A 8 1.38 -9.21 -14.19
N ILE A 9 0.65 -10.13 -13.56
CA ILE A 9 0.85 -10.47 -12.14
C ILE A 9 2.20 -11.14 -11.92
N CYS A 10 2.62 -12.01 -12.84
CA CYS A 10 3.92 -12.66 -12.75
C CYS A 10 5.09 -11.66 -12.85
N ASN A 11 4.96 -10.60 -13.65
CA ASN A 11 6.01 -9.59 -13.79
C ASN A 11 6.20 -8.76 -12.52
N PHE A 12 5.14 -8.54 -11.75
CA PHE A 12 5.17 -7.75 -10.52
C PHE A 12 5.04 -8.58 -9.24
N LEU A 13 5.36 -9.88 -9.32
CA LEU A 13 5.13 -10.81 -8.21
C LEU A 13 5.90 -10.39 -6.95
N SER A 14 7.16 -9.97 -7.07
CA SER A 14 7.98 -9.54 -5.94
C SER A 14 7.39 -8.32 -5.23
N PHE A 15 6.94 -7.32 -5.99
CA PHE A 15 6.27 -6.14 -5.45
C PHE A 15 4.95 -6.52 -4.75
N LEU A 16 4.10 -7.30 -5.41
CA LEU A 16 2.82 -7.75 -4.86
C LEU A 16 2.98 -8.62 -3.61
N HIS A 17 4.06 -9.40 -3.54
CA HIS A 17 4.42 -10.20 -2.37
C HIS A 17 4.84 -9.32 -1.20
N ALA A 18 5.73 -8.35 -1.43
CA ALA A 18 6.16 -7.39 -0.42
C ALA A 18 4.97 -6.60 0.18
N ILE A 19 4.01 -6.19 -0.66
CA ILE A 19 2.82 -5.44 -0.23
C ILE A 19 1.81 -6.32 0.53
N ASN A 20 1.56 -7.56 0.08
CA ASN A 20 0.55 -8.42 0.71
C ASN A 20 1.03 -9.10 1.99
N GLY A 21 2.34 -9.13 2.21
CA GLY A 21 2.98 -9.97 3.21
C GLY A 21 2.98 -11.46 2.81
N CYS A 22 3.68 -12.25 3.61
CA CYS A 22 3.84 -13.69 3.50
C CYS A 22 3.60 -14.38 4.85
N ASP A 23 3.84 -15.68 4.96
CA ASP A 23 3.56 -16.41 6.20
C ASP A 23 4.36 -15.88 7.40
N THR A 24 5.52 -15.24 7.17
CA THR A 24 6.36 -14.65 8.22
C THR A 24 6.15 -13.15 8.41
N THR A 25 5.34 -12.50 7.56
CA THR A 25 5.07 -11.05 7.65
C THR A 25 3.58 -10.76 7.65
N SER A 26 3.10 -10.06 8.69
CA SER A 26 1.69 -9.72 8.81
C SER A 26 1.23 -8.87 7.61
N ARG A 27 -0.02 -9.08 7.16
CA ARG A 27 -0.61 -8.21 6.14
C ARG A 27 -0.85 -6.81 6.69
N LEU A 28 -0.73 -5.83 5.81
CA LEU A 28 -1.24 -4.47 6.00
C LEU A 28 -2.68 -4.45 6.55
N PHE A 29 -2.87 -3.72 7.65
CA PHE A 29 -4.16 -3.56 8.29
C PHE A 29 -5.18 -2.93 7.32
N ARG A 30 -6.42 -3.44 7.31
CA ARG A 30 -7.56 -2.99 6.47
C ARG A 30 -7.36 -3.10 4.95
N VAL A 31 -6.32 -3.78 4.48
CA VAL A 31 -6.14 -4.08 3.05
C VAL A 31 -6.60 -5.51 2.77
N ALA A 32 -7.56 -5.67 1.86
CA ALA A 32 -8.02 -7.00 1.43
C ALA A 32 -6.98 -7.68 0.51
N LYS A 33 -6.86 -9.02 0.56
CA LYS A 33 -5.85 -9.78 -0.24
C LYS A 33 -5.91 -9.47 -1.74
N GLY A 34 -7.12 -9.32 -2.27
CA GLY A 34 -7.36 -9.06 -3.68
C GLY A 34 -7.12 -7.62 -4.11
N LEU A 35 -7.00 -6.69 -3.16
CA LEU A 35 -6.94 -5.25 -3.48
C LEU A 35 -5.66 -4.87 -4.23
N PRO A 36 -4.44 -5.26 -3.81
CA PRO A 36 -3.23 -4.99 -4.60
C PRO A 36 -3.28 -5.62 -6.01
N LEU A 37 -3.85 -6.82 -6.12
CA LEU A 37 -4.02 -7.53 -7.40
C LEU A 37 -5.02 -6.84 -8.34
N LYS A 38 -6.00 -6.12 -7.78
CA LYS A 38 -6.91 -5.27 -8.54
C LYS A 38 -6.22 -3.96 -8.92
N LYS A 39 -5.58 -3.30 -7.96
CA LYS A 39 -4.90 -2.00 -8.15
C LYS A 39 -3.82 -2.06 -9.22
N ILE A 40 -3.00 -3.12 -9.28
CA ILE A 40 -1.99 -3.28 -10.34
C ILE A 40 -2.58 -3.29 -11.76
N LYS A 41 -3.88 -3.60 -11.91
CA LYS A 41 -4.60 -3.60 -13.19
C LYS A 41 -5.33 -2.29 -13.47
N THR A 42 -5.77 -1.58 -12.43
CA THR A 42 -6.72 -0.45 -12.55
C THR A 42 -6.14 0.90 -12.18
N ASP A 43 -5.01 0.94 -11.48
CA ASP A 43 -4.44 2.15 -10.88
C ASP A 43 -3.05 2.41 -11.45
N ALA A 44 -2.93 3.48 -12.23
CA ALA A 44 -1.70 3.80 -12.96
C ALA A 44 -0.54 4.14 -12.00
N ASP A 45 -0.83 4.83 -10.89
CA ASP A 45 0.18 5.18 -9.90
C ASP A 45 0.72 3.95 -9.17
N PHE A 46 -0.16 3.03 -8.78
CA PHE A 46 0.22 1.76 -8.15
C PHE A 46 1.04 0.88 -9.11
N LYS A 47 0.66 0.87 -10.40
CA LYS A 47 1.42 0.16 -11.43
C LYS A 47 2.79 0.79 -11.67
N ALA A 48 2.89 2.12 -11.74
CA ALA A 48 4.16 2.81 -11.89
C ALA A 48 5.10 2.53 -10.70
N ALA A 49 4.56 2.49 -9.47
CA ALA A 49 5.33 2.10 -8.30
C ALA A 49 5.88 0.67 -8.41
N ALA A 50 5.08 -0.28 -8.92
CA ALA A 50 5.52 -1.65 -9.14
C ALA A 50 6.61 -1.77 -10.21
N GLU A 51 6.48 -1.04 -11.32
CA GLU A 51 7.47 -1.00 -12.40
C GLU A 51 8.82 -0.49 -11.91
N ILE A 52 8.81 0.60 -11.15
CA ILE A 52 10.04 1.17 -10.63
C ILE A 52 10.64 0.27 -9.55
N PHE A 53 9.83 -0.32 -8.67
CA PHE A 53 10.29 -1.29 -7.66
C PHE A 53 11.00 -2.50 -8.30
N CYS A 54 10.50 -2.97 -9.44
CA CYS A 54 11.10 -4.09 -10.17
C CYS A 54 12.30 -3.68 -11.06
N THR A 55 12.64 -2.39 -11.14
CA THR A 55 13.76 -1.88 -11.93
C THR A 55 15.06 -1.92 -11.11
N LYS A 56 16.15 -2.39 -11.70
CA LYS A 56 17.48 -2.42 -11.05
C LYS A 56 18.07 -1.01 -10.89
N GLY A 57 18.94 -0.84 -9.89
CA GLY A 57 19.71 0.40 -9.71
C GLY A 57 18.94 1.54 -9.03
N LYS A 58 17.83 1.23 -8.37
CA LYS A 58 17.09 2.21 -7.54
C LYS A 58 17.71 2.32 -6.16
N THR A 59 17.71 3.53 -5.62
CA THR A 59 18.19 3.78 -4.27
C THR A 59 17.14 3.36 -3.25
N THR A 60 17.55 3.16 -1.99
CA THR A 60 16.60 2.93 -0.89
C THR A 60 15.60 4.08 -0.73
N ALA A 61 16.05 5.32 -0.95
CA ALA A 61 15.18 6.50 -0.90
C ALA A 61 14.08 6.45 -1.98
N ASP A 62 14.42 6.03 -3.21
CA ASP A 62 13.44 5.85 -4.28
C ASP A 62 12.41 4.78 -3.91
N ILE A 63 12.89 3.62 -3.43
CA ILE A 63 12.03 2.49 -3.04
C ILE A 63 11.06 2.94 -1.93
N ASN A 64 11.54 3.69 -0.94
CA ASN A 64 10.74 4.18 0.17
C ASN A 64 9.66 5.17 -0.28
N ALA A 65 10.01 6.13 -1.16
CA ALA A 65 9.05 7.08 -1.71
C ALA A 65 7.96 6.38 -2.55
N LEU A 66 8.35 5.37 -3.33
CA LEU A 66 7.41 4.60 -4.16
C LEU A 66 6.54 3.65 -3.34
N GLY A 67 7.12 3.05 -2.29
CA GLY A 67 6.40 2.24 -1.32
C GLY A 67 5.31 3.06 -0.64
N GLU A 68 5.65 4.26 -0.18
CA GLU A 68 4.66 5.18 0.40
C GLU A 68 3.55 5.52 -0.61
N LYS A 69 3.91 5.88 -1.85
CA LYS A 69 2.92 6.18 -2.90
C LYS A 69 1.99 4.99 -3.20
N ALA A 70 2.53 3.77 -3.21
CA ALA A 70 1.75 2.56 -3.37
C ALA A 70 0.76 2.34 -2.21
N LEU A 71 1.20 2.57 -0.97
CA LEU A 71 0.34 2.47 0.21
C LEU A 71 -0.76 3.53 0.22
N VAL A 72 -0.45 4.78 -0.16
CA VAL A 72 -1.45 5.84 -0.33
C VAL A 72 -2.55 5.41 -1.30
N SER A 73 -2.17 4.83 -2.46
CA SER A 73 -3.14 4.29 -3.42
C SER A 73 -3.99 3.14 -2.82
N LEU A 74 -3.39 2.23 -2.05
CA LEU A 74 -4.13 1.13 -1.39
C LEU A 74 -5.13 1.60 -0.35
N TYR A 75 -4.81 2.68 0.37
CA TYR A 75 -5.71 3.28 1.36
C TYR A 75 -6.70 4.28 0.77
N GLY A 76 -6.75 4.42 -0.56
CA GLY A 76 -7.73 5.25 -1.26
C GLY A 76 -7.38 6.74 -1.26
N GLY A 77 -6.12 7.09 -1.01
CA GLY A 77 -5.63 8.45 -1.19
C GLY A 77 -5.56 8.87 -2.65
N ARG A 78 -5.45 10.18 -2.86
CA ARG A 78 -5.35 10.87 -4.14
C ARG A 78 -3.92 11.36 -4.37
N ALA A 79 -3.65 11.86 -5.57
CA ALA A 79 -2.39 12.53 -5.86
C ALA A 79 -2.16 13.70 -4.88
N GLY A 80 -0.99 13.73 -4.25
CA GLY A 80 -0.62 14.72 -3.24
C GLY A 80 -0.94 14.31 -1.79
N ASP A 81 -1.75 13.27 -1.57
CA ASP A 81 -1.99 12.75 -0.23
C ASP A 81 -0.74 12.02 0.29
N THR A 82 -0.48 12.15 1.59
CA THR A 82 0.52 11.36 2.33
C THR A 82 -0.15 10.37 3.28
N LEU A 83 0.59 9.36 3.74
CA LEU A 83 0.05 8.42 4.73
C LEU A 83 -0.33 9.13 6.03
N ASP A 84 0.46 10.11 6.47
CA ASP A 84 0.17 10.88 7.67
C ASP A 84 -1.12 11.71 7.53
N MET A 85 -1.38 12.30 6.35
CA MET A 85 -2.65 13.00 6.06
C MET A 85 -3.84 12.04 6.12
N LEU A 86 -3.72 10.87 5.47
CA LEU A 86 -4.78 9.85 5.49
C LEU A 86 -5.02 9.32 6.91
N ARG A 87 -3.95 9.12 7.68
CA ARG A 87 -4.03 8.68 9.07
C ARG A 87 -4.73 9.72 9.94
N TYR A 88 -4.39 11.00 9.79
CA TYR A 88 -5.05 12.08 10.52
C TYR A 88 -6.53 12.19 10.17
N LYS A 89 -6.89 12.13 8.88
CA LYS A 89 -8.28 12.10 8.43
C LYS A 89 -9.06 10.92 9.04
N CYS A 90 -8.48 9.72 8.99
CA CYS A 90 -9.09 8.52 9.58
C CYS A 90 -9.26 8.66 11.10
N PHE A 91 -8.31 9.31 11.80
CA PHE A 91 -8.44 9.60 13.21
C PHE A 91 -9.59 10.57 13.48
N TRP A 92 -9.66 11.67 12.74
CA TRP A 92 -10.71 12.67 12.89
C TRP A 92 -12.11 12.09 12.68
N GLU A 93 -12.30 11.31 11.61
CA GLU A 93 -13.55 10.59 11.32
C GLU A 93 -13.95 9.66 12.48
N LYS A 94 -12.98 8.94 13.06
CA LYS A 94 -13.23 8.05 14.20
C LYS A 94 -13.56 8.79 15.48
N VAL A 95 -12.89 9.91 15.77
CA VAL A 95 -13.20 10.74 16.94
C VAL A 95 -14.61 11.30 16.83
N ALA A 96 -14.98 11.80 15.64
CA ALA A 96 -16.31 12.35 15.40
C ALA A 96 -17.45 11.31 15.55
N SER A 97 -17.18 10.03 15.24
CA SER A 97 -18.21 8.98 15.23
C SER A 97 -18.19 8.06 16.44
N SER A 98 -17.20 8.13 17.33
CA SER A 98 -16.99 7.14 18.39
C SER A 98 -17.44 7.63 19.75
N ILE A 99 -18.13 6.75 20.47
CA ILE A 99 -18.44 6.91 21.90
C ILE A 99 -17.32 6.36 22.80
N THR A 100 -16.28 5.74 22.23
CA THR A 100 -15.17 5.13 22.95
C THR A 100 -13.82 5.71 22.49
N ILE A 101 -12.78 5.45 23.28
CA ILE A 101 -11.42 5.91 22.97
C ILE A 101 -10.94 5.29 21.65
N VAL A 102 -10.49 6.14 20.73
CA VAL A 102 -9.93 5.72 19.45
C VAL A 102 -8.64 4.94 19.68
N GLN A 103 -8.65 3.64 19.34
CA GLN A 103 -7.46 2.82 19.47
C GLN A 103 -6.48 3.09 18.32
N VAL A 104 -5.23 3.39 18.69
CA VAL A 104 -4.13 3.73 17.76
C VAL A 104 -3.90 2.65 16.70
N ARG A 105 -4.03 1.36 17.06
CA ARG A 105 -3.92 0.22 16.14
C ARG A 105 -4.99 0.17 15.05
N SER A 106 -6.08 0.92 15.21
CA SER A 106 -7.18 0.98 14.24
C SER A 106 -6.99 2.06 13.17
N LEU A 107 -5.90 2.83 13.27
CA LEU A 107 -5.53 3.88 12.32
C LEU A 107 -4.63 3.32 11.20
N LEU A 108 -4.57 4.05 10.10
CA LEU A 108 -3.70 3.74 8.95
C LEU A 108 -2.22 3.90 9.31
N PRO A 109 -1.28 3.18 8.69
CA PRO A 109 0.16 3.33 8.97
C PRO A 109 0.64 4.78 8.78
N THR A 110 1.72 5.14 9.48
CA THR A 110 2.41 6.44 9.29
C THR A 110 3.38 6.37 8.13
N SER A 111 3.80 7.53 7.60
CA SER A 111 4.85 7.60 6.59
C SER A 111 6.18 7.00 7.07
N ALA A 112 6.48 7.08 8.36
CA ALA A 112 7.66 6.45 8.95
C ALA A 112 7.58 4.91 8.96
N ALA A 113 6.40 4.34 9.15
CA ALA A 113 6.20 2.88 9.17
C ALA A 113 6.24 2.25 7.77
N ALA A 114 6.23 3.08 6.71
CA ALA A 114 6.31 2.66 5.31
C ALA A 114 7.74 2.57 4.76
N LYS A 115 8.75 2.91 5.57
CA LYS A 115 10.16 3.06 5.18
C LYS A 115 11.05 1.95 5.73
#